data_AF-A0A9E3ECG8-F1
#
_entry.id   AF-A0A9E3ECG8-F1
#
_cell.length_a   1.000
_cell.length_b   1.000
_cell.length_c   1.000
_cell.angle_alpha   90.00
_cell.angle_beta   90.00
_cell.angle_gamma   90.00
#
_symmetry.space_group_name_H-M   'P 1'
#
loop_
_entity.id
_entity.type
_entity.pdbx_description
1 polymer ?
#
loop_
_entity_poly.entity_id
_entity_poly.type
_entity_poly.pdbx_seq_one_letter_code
_entity_poly.pdbx_strand_id
1 'polypeptide(L)'
;MLRPVFGAQEGAGLSPGVFSELRFDRNLLRPSAAGTPIAVHRENAWESEGRKFLRLDCSGRVLVYFGELDGTLGAMFGPYEHLSAVDGILYADRERFASFDEATALWAIEHTDMRCPVLVARTPD
;
A
#
# COMPACT_ATOMS: atom_id res chain seq x y z
N MET A 1 12.95 -0.60 -7.99
CA MET A 1 12.37 -1.79 -7.33
C MET A 1 11.86 -1.43 -5.95
N LEU A 2 10.69 -1.92 -5.57
CA LEU A 2 10.01 -1.73 -4.29
C LEU A 2 10.25 -2.94 -3.38
N ARG A 3 10.54 -2.70 -2.10
CA ARG A 3 10.73 -3.77 -1.11
C ARG A 3 9.84 -3.52 0.10
N PRO A 4 8.63 -4.12 0.15
CA PRO A 4 7.79 -4.03 1.33
C PRO A 4 8.43 -4.79 2.50
N VAL A 5 8.32 -4.20 3.69
CA VAL A 5 8.73 -4.80 4.96
C VAL A 5 7.60 -4.60 5.95
N PHE A 6 7.03 -5.69 6.44
CA PHE A 6 6.10 -5.68 7.56
C PHE A 6 6.88 -5.67 8.88
N GLY A 7 6.73 -4.58 9.63
CA GLY A 7 7.39 -4.38 10.92
C GLY A 7 6.69 -5.16 12.02
N ALA A 8 7.43 -6.00 12.74
CA ALA A 8 6.95 -6.65 13.96
C ALA A 8 7.32 -5.81 15.19
N GLN A 9 6.48 -5.80 16.22
CA GLN A 9 6.85 -5.18 17.51
C GLN A 9 7.97 -5.96 18.21
N GLU A 10 7.98 -7.28 18.05
CA GLU A 10 9.01 -8.18 18.57
C GLU A 10 9.47 -9.16 17.49
N GLY A 11 10.78 -9.45 17.47
CA GLY A 11 11.39 -10.37 16.51
C GLY A 11 11.65 -9.77 15.11
N ALA A 12 11.89 -10.63 14.14
CA ALA A 12 12.19 -10.21 12.77
C ALA A 12 10.91 -9.78 12.02
N GLY A 13 10.99 -8.64 11.33
CA GLY A 13 9.99 -8.26 10.33
C GLY A 13 9.91 -9.25 9.17
N LEU A 14 8.86 -9.13 8.36
CA LEU A 14 8.64 -9.98 7.18
C LEU A 14 8.83 -9.15 5.90
N SER A 15 9.67 -9.61 4.98
CA SER A 15 9.80 -9.00 3.65
C SER A 15 9.41 -10.04 2.61
N PRO A 16 8.22 -9.91 1.99
CA PRO A 16 7.69 -10.93 1.07
C PRO A 16 8.42 -10.96 -0.29
N GLY A 17 9.35 -10.03 -0.53
CA GLY A 17 10.16 -10.01 -1.74
C GLY A 17 10.47 -8.59 -2.23
N VAL A 18 10.88 -8.52 -3.50
CA VAL A 18 11.16 -7.28 -4.23
C VAL A 18 10.26 -7.26 -5.46
N PHE A 19 9.58 -6.14 -5.69
CA PHE A 19 8.56 -6.02 -6.72
C PHE A 19 8.78 -4.76 -7.56
N SER A 20 8.35 -4.77 -8.82
CA SER A 20 8.30 -3.56 -9.65
C SER A 20 7.06 -2.70 -9.33
N GLU A 21 6.04 -3.32 -8.76
CA GLU A 21 4.75 -2.71 -8.43
C GLU A 21 4.25 -3.26 -7.08
N LEU A 22 3.55 -2.41 -6.33
CA LEU A 22 2.68 -2.83 -5.24
C LEU A 22 1.30 -2.21 -5.46
N ARG A 23 0.24 -3.00 -5.28
CA ARG A 23 -1.14 -2.54 -5.36
C ARG A 23 -1.80 -2.70 -4.00
N PHE A 24 -2.30 -1.59 -3.48
CA PHE A 24 -3.25 -1.57 -2.37
C PHE A 24 -4.65 -1.72 -3.01
N ASP A 25 -5.05 -2.95 -3.32
CA ASP A 25 -6.36 -3.30 -3.90
C ASP A 25 -7.35 -3.53 -2.77
N ARG A 26 -8.15 -2.51 -2.48
CA ARG A 26 -9.03 -2.44 -1.31
C ARG A 26 -8.19 -2.71 -0.07
N ASN A 27 -8.50 -3.77 0.67
CA ASN A 27 -7.75 -4.18 1.83
C ASN A 27 -6.62 -5.17 1.53
N LEU A 28 -6.29 -5.45 0.27
CA LEU A 28 -5.24 -6.40 -0.11
C LEU A 28 -3.99 -5.67 -0.57
N LEU A 29 -2.82 -6.17 -0.17
CA LEU A 29 -1.56 -5.82 -0.81
C LEU A 29 -1.22 -6.90 -1.85
N ARG A 30 -1.06 -6.51 -3.10
CA ARG A 30 -0.70 -7.39 -4.23
C ARG A 30 0.57 -6.93 -4.91
N PRO A 31 1.37 -7.84 -5.50
CA PRO A 31 2.56 -7.50 -6.27
C PRO A 31 2.26 -7.08 -7.72
N SER A 32 1.02 -7.28 -8.20
CA SER A 32 0.54 -6.88 -9.51
C SER A 32 -0.99 -7.05 -9.59
N ALA A 33 -1.62 -6.65 -10.70
CA ALA A 33 -3.08 -6.74 -10.88
C ALA A 33 -3.61 -8.18 -10.79
N ALA A 34 -2.87 -9.14 -11.37
CA ALA A 34 -3.19 -10.56 -11.35
C ALA A 34 -2.46 -11.33 -10.24
N GLY A 35 -1.60 -10.66 -9.46
CA GLY A 35 -0.77 -11.28 -8.44
C GLY A 35 -1.58 -11.75 -7.23
N THR A 36 -1.23 -12.92 -6.70
CA THR A 36 -1.76 -13.40 -5.42
C THR A 36 -1.47 -12.38 -4.31
N PRO A 37 -2.45 -12.03 -3.46
CA PRO A 37 -2.20 -11.11 -2.34
C PRO A 37 -1.09 -11.64 -1.43
N ILE A 38 -0.18 -10.75 -1.06
CA ILE A 38 0.92 -11.01 -0.12
C ILE A 38 0.57 -10.57 1.30
N ALA A 39 -0.46 -9.74 1.45
CA ALA A 39 -1.05 -9.41 2.74
C ALA A 39 -2.50 -8.94 2.62
N VAL A 40 -3.22 -8.97 3.74
CA VAL A 40 -4.57 -8.41 3.90
C VAL A 40 -4.60 -7.48 5.12
N HIS A 41 -5.18 -6.29 4.97
CA HIS A 41 -5.47 -5.36 6.04
C HIS A 41 -6.85 -5.67 6.64
N ARG A 42 -6.91 -5.83 7.96
CA ARG A 42 -8.16 -5.93 8.72
C ARG A 42 -7.89 -5.64 10.19
N GLU A 43 -8.87 -5.09 10.89
CA GLU A 43 -8.73 -4.79 12.33
C GLU A 43 -7.47 -3.97 12.63
N ASN A 44 -7.18 -2.97 11.78
CA ASN A 44 -6.03 -2.07 11.92
C ASN A 44 -4.64 -2.73 11.82
N ALA A 45 -4.56 -3.95 11.28
CA ALA A 45 -3.32 -4.69 11.10
C ALA A 45 -3.21 -5.30 9.70
N TRP A 46 -1.97 -5.42 9.23
CA TRP A 46 -1.61 -6.25 8.09
C TRP A 46 -1.41 -7.69 8.52
N GLU A 47 -2.06 -8.61 7.86
CA GLU A 47 -1.85 -10.04 8.01
C GLU A 47 -1.12 -10.62 6.81
N SER A 48 -0.03 -11.32 7.08
CA SER A 48 0.78 -11.99 6.08
C SER A 48 1.42 -13.23 6.69
N GLU A 49 1.39 -14.35 5.97
CA GLU A 49 1.93 -15.65 6.44
C GLU A 49 1.44 -16.06 7.84
N GLY A 50 0.17 -15.76 8.17
CA GLY A 50 -0.44 -16.07 9.46
C GLY A 50 0.00 -15.19 10.63
N ARG A 51 0.77 -14.12 10.38
CA ARG A 51 1.26 -13.17 11.39
C ARG A 51 0.60 -11.80 11.19
N LYS A 52 0.36 -11.09 12.30
CA LYS A 52 -0.16 -9.72 12.33
C LYS A 52 0.99 -8.71 12.47
N PHE A 53 0.93 -7.63 11.70
CA PHE A 53 1.90 -6.55 11.68
C PHE A 53 1.16 -5.21 11.68
N LEU A 54 1.59 -4.27 12.53
CA LEU A 54 0.94 -2.96 12.64
C LEU A 54 1.44 -1.98 11.57
N ARG A 55 2.56 -2.30 10.93
CA ARG A 55 3.25 -1.40 10.02
C ARG A 55 3.75 -2.13 8.79
N LEU A 56 3.60 -1.46 7.66
CA LEU A 56 4.27 -1.76 6.40
C LEU A 56 5.18 -0.58 6.06
N ASP A 57 6.42 -0.83 5.70
CA ASP A 57 7.35 0.16 5.15
C ASP A 57 7.82 -0.28 3.76
N CYS A 58 7.98 0.69 2.86
CA CYS A 58 8.53 0.48 1.53
C CYS A 58 9.41 1.69 1.19
N SER A 59 10.71 1.51 1.31
CA SER A 59 11.70 2.55 0.96
C SER A 59 12.06 2.50 -0.52
N GLY A 60 12.36 3.67 -1.07
CA GLY A 60 12.82 3.83 -2.44
C GLY A 60 11.90 4.75 -3.24
N ARG A 61 12.48 5.37 -4.27
CA ARG A 61 11.77 6.31 -5.14
C ARG A 61 10.54 5.66 -5.76
N VAL A 62 9.38 6.28 -5.59
CA VAL A 62 8.08 5.69 -5.92
C VAL A 62 7.09 6.73 -6.43
N LEU A 63 6.33 6.36 -7.45
CA LEU A 63 5.14 7.07 -7.94
C LEU A 63 3.90 6.31 -7.46
N VAL A 64 2.90 7.05 -7.00
CA VAL A 64 1.60 6.48 -6.60
C VAL A 64 0.56 6.88 -7.64
N TYR A 65 -0.17 5.90 -8.14
CA TYR A 65 -1.26 6.08 -9.09
C TYR A 65 -2.59 5.74 -8.43
N PHE A 66 -3.59 6.54 -8.73
CA PHE A 66 -4.99 6.16 -8.55
C PHE A 66 -5.32 5.03 -9.53
N GLY A 67 -5.98 3.98 -9.08
CA GLY A 67 -6.29 2.82 -9.90
C GLY A 67 -7.74 2.36 -9.77
N GLU A 68 -8.24 1.78 -10.85
CA GLU A 68 -9.51 1.05 -10.90
C GLU A 68 -9.27 -0.46 -10.78
N LEU A 69 -10.35 -1.21 -10.51
CA LEU A 69 -10.30 -2.68 -10.38
C LEU A 69 -9.93 -3.39 -11.70
N ASP A 70 -10.20 -2.77 -12.84
CA ASP A 70 -9.86 -3.31 -14.17
C ASP A 70 -8.38 -3.12 -14.53
N GLY A 71 -7.61 -2.45 -13.68
CA GLY A 71 -6.20 -2.18 -13.89
C GLY A 71 -5.88 -0.81 -14.46
N THR A 72 -6.88 -0.03 -14.86
CA THR A 72 -6.73 1.34 -15.38
C THR A 72 -6.07 2.23 -14.33
N LEU A 73 -5.09 3.03 -14.76
CA LEU A 73 -4.42 4.02 -13.93
C LEU A 73 -4.88 5.43 -14.29
N GLY A 74 -5.12 6.23 -13.26
CA GLY A 74 -5.52 7.62 -13.36
C GLY A 74 -4.44 8.57 -12.85
N ALA A 75 -4.84 9.50 -11.98
CA ALA A 75 -3.97 10.51 -11.41
C ALA A 75 -2.70 9.92 -10.79
N MET A 76 -1.58 10.62 -10.97
CA MET A 76 -0.25 10.25 -10.50
C MET A 76 0.24 11.25 -9.46
N PHE A 77 0.87 10.76 -8.41
CA PHE A 77 1.41 11.52 -7.29
C PHE A 77 2.87 11.13 -7.01
N GLY A 78 3.64 12.09 -6.51
CA GLY A 78 5.07 11.95 -6.26
C GLY A 78 5.94 12.57 -7.37
N PRO A 79 7.22 12.15 -7.50
CA PRO A 79 7.85 11.03 -6.80
C PRO A 79 8.00 11.27 -5.30
N TYR A 80 7.89 10.18 -4.54
CA TYR A 80 8.20 10.12 -3.11
C TYR A 80 9.44 9.24 -2.90
N GLU A 81 10.09 9.36 -1.76
CA GLU A 81 11.25 8.53 -1.39
C GLU A 81 10.87 7.37 -0.45
N HIS A 82 9.69 7.43 0.14
CA HIS A 82 9.22 6.45 1.10
C HIS A 82 7.69 6.33 1.12
N LEU A 83 7.19 5.10 1.16
CA LEU A 83 5.82 4.79 1.55
C LEU A 83 5.81 3.99 2.85
N SER A 84 4.81 4.24 3.69
CA SER A 84 4.51 3.38 4.82
C SER A 84 3.01 3.32 5.09
N ALA A 85 2.51 2.21 5.61
CA ALA A 85 1.13 2.11 6.05
C ALA A 85 1.04 1.66 7.51
N VAL A 86 0.22 2.36 8.29
CA VAL A 86 -0.05 2.08 9.70
C VAL A 86 -1.52 2.39 9.98
N ASP A 87 -2.24 1.47 10.63
CA ASP A 87 -3.62 1.69 11.08
C ASP A 87 -4.56 2.17 9.96
N GLY A 88 -4.53 1.47 8.81
CA GLY A 88 -5.31 1.83 7.62
C GLY A 88 -4.85 3.11 6.91
N ILE A 89 -3.85 3.84 7.40
CA ILE A 89 -3.38 5.08 6.79
C ILE A 89 -2.10 4.81 6.00
N LEU A 90 -2.12 5.16 4.71
CA LEU A 90 -0.95 5.21 3.85
C LEU A 90 -0.30 6.58 3.96
N TYR A 91 1.01 6.58 4.17
CA TYR A 91 1.86 7.76 4.26
C TYR A 91 2.84 7.77 3.10
N ALA A 92 3.08 8.97 2.56
CA ALA A 92 4.14 9.25 1.61
C ALA A 92 5.10 10.28 2.22
N ASP A 93 6.39 9.95 2.28
CA ASP A 93 7.44 10.80 2.89
C ASP A 93 7.12 11.29 4.31
N ARG A 94 6.41 10.45 5.09
CA ARG A 94 5.94 10.69 6.48
C ARG A 94 4.72 11.62 6.59
N GLU A 95 4.14 12.06 5.48
CA GLU A 95 2.87 12.77 5.45
C GLU A 95 1.73 11.82 5.14
N ARG A 96 0.54 12.06 5.71
CA ARG A 96 -0.65 11.25 5.41
C ARG A 96 -1.01 11.47 3.94
N PHE A 97 -1.08 10.39 3.18
CA PHE A 97 -1.42 10.42 1.77
C PHE A 97 -2.85 9.92 1.53
N ALA A 98 -3.21 8.79 2.14
CA ALA A 98 -4.54 8.23 2.03
C ALA A 98 -4.94 7.45 3.28
N SER A 99 -6.24 7.30 3.52
CA SER A 99 -6.78 6.39 4.53
C SER A 99 -7.71 5.37 3.91
N PHE A 100 -7.65 4.14 4.39
CA PHE A 100 -8.54 3.07 3.98
C PHE A 100 -9.80 3.09 4.85
N ASP A 101 -10.96 3.14 4.21
CA ASP A 101 -12.26 2.99 4.85
C ASP A 101 -12.72 1.54 4.72
N GLU A 102 -12.70 0.79 5.83
CA GLU A 102 -13.11 -0.62 5.84
C GLU A 102 -14.60 -0.81 5.52
N ALA A 103 -15.46 0.17 5.80
CA ALA A 103 -16.90 0.06 5.57
C ALA A 103 -17.25 0.14 4.08
N THR A 104 -16.55 0.99 3.32
CA THR A 104 -16.75 1.15 1.88
C THR A 104 -15.75 0.37 1.03
N ALA A 105 -14.69 -0.15 1.65
CA ALA A 105 -13.54 -0.77 1.01
C ALA A 105 -12.86 0.15 -0.02
N LEU A 106 -12.76 1.45 0.29
CA LEU A 106 -12.14 2.46 -0.58
C LEU A 106 -11.00 3.18 0.14
N TRP A 107 -10.01 3.60 -0.65
CA TRP A 107 -8.96 4.51 -0.25
C TRP A 107 -9.38 5.95 -0.49
N ALA A 108 -9.31 6.76 0.56
CA ALA A 108 -9.53 8.20 0.57
C ALA A 108 -8.23 8.95 0.45
N ILE A 109 -8.04 9.69 -0.64
CA ILE A 109 -6.86 10.55 -0.80
C ILE A 109 -7.04 11.79 0.08
N GLU A 110 -6.06 12.04 0.95
CA GLU A 110 -6.06 13.18 1.86
C GLU A 110 -6.11 14.51 1.09
N HIS A 111 -6.79 15.50 1.66
CA HIS A 111 -6.99 16.83 1.07
C HIS A 111 -7.72 16.86 -0.29
N THR A 112 -8.42 15.78 -0.66
CA THR A 112 -9.24 15.72 -1.87
C THR A 112 -10.54 14.94 -1.62
N ASP A 113 -11.51 15.09 -2.52
CA ASP A 113 -12.73 14.28 -2.53
C ASP A 113 -12.56 12.94 -3.26
N MET A 114 -11.35 12.60 -3.71
CA MET A 114 -11.10 11.38 -4.49
C MET A 114 -11.13 10.13 -3.61
N ARG A 115 -11.80 9.09 -4.13
CA ARG A 115 -11.91 7.76 -3.51
C ARG A 115 -11.66 6.70 -4.57
N CYS A 116 -10.74 5.76 -4.34
CA CYS A 116 -10.47 4.64 -5.25
C CYS A 116 -10.57 3.29 -4.56
N PRO A 117 -10.88 2.23 -5.31
CA PRO A 117 -10.66 0.88 -4.82
C PRO A 117 -9.18 0.50 -4.83
N VAL A 118 -8.33 1.11 -5.66
CA VAL A 118 -6.93 0.69 -5.81
C VAL A 118 -5.97 1.87 -5.77
N LEU A 119 -4.90 1.76 -5.00
CA LEU A 119 -3.69 2.58 -5.15
C LEU A 119 -2.54 1.72 -5.67
N VAL A 120 -1.79 2.24 -6.63
CA VAL A 120 -0.68 1.51 -7.27
C VAL A 120 0.62 2.26 -7.07
N ALA A 121 1.55 1.66 -6.35
CA ALA A 121 2.91 2.15 -6.17
C ALA A 121 3.84 1.50 -7.20
N ARG A 122 4.62 2.30 -7.93
CA ARG A 122 5.63 1.82 -8.90
C ARG A 122 6.92 2.60 -8.73
N THR A 123 8.06 1.97 -9.04
CA THR A 123 9.27 2.76 -9.19
C THR A 123 9.23 3.58 -10.48
N PRO A 124 9.64 4.86 -10.46
CA PRO A 124 9.81 5.63 -11.68
C PRO A 124 10.80 4.95 -12.61
N ASP A 125 10.58 5.09 -13.91
CA ASP A 125 11.55 4.70 -14.95
C ASP A 125 12.86 5.51 -14.85
#